data_AF-A0A1X0YAY4-F1
#
_entry.id   AF-A0A1X0YAY4-F1
#
_cell.length_a   1.000
_cell.length_b   1.000
_cell.length_c   1.000
_cell.angle_alpha   90.00
_cell.angle_beta   90.00
_cell.angle_gamma   90.00
#
_symmetry.space_group_name_H-M   'P 1'
#
loop_
_entity.id
_entity.type
_entity.pdbx_description
1 polymer ?
#
loop_
_entity_poly.entity_id
_entity_poly.type
_entity_poly.pdbx_seq_one_letter_code
_entity_poly.pdbx_strand_id
1 'polypeptide(L)'
;MPSARWPARLAAPVLVGAALVATASIAAANPVDDAFLVKARGLGFSWPPNEDNDMILMAHHICSDRWNAWSSQQIADDVHNTLGPRGVNFGDVAALVNLAVATYCP
;
A
#
# COMPACT_ATOMS: atom_id res chain seq x y z
N MET A 1 -73.45 -9.44 -6.76
CA MET A 1 -72.82 -8.39 -5.93
C MET A 1 -72.09 -9.09 -4.79
N PRO A 2 -70.86 -8.73 -4.36
CA PRO A 2 -69.71 -8.07 -4.99
C PRO A 2 -68.43 -8.96 -4.99
N SER A 3 -67.39 -8.47 -5.66
CA SER A 3 -65.93 -8.48 -5.38
C SER A 3 -65.45 -9.19 -4.08
N ALA A 4 -64.25 -9.78 -3.94
CA ALA A 4 -62.94 -9.35 -4.43
C ALA A 4 -61.83 -10.38 -4.12
N ARG A 5 -60.95 -10.59 -5.11
CA ARG A 5 -59.47 -10.54 -5.06
C ARG A 5 -58.67 -11.52 -4.15
N TRP A 6 -57.97 -12.42 -4.87
CA TRP A 6 -56.53 -12.73 -4.75
C TRP A 6 -56.00 -13.49 -3.52
N PRO A 7 -55.54 -14.75 -3.70
CA PRO A 7 -54.72 -15.45 -2.72
C PRO A 7 -53.24 -15.16 -3.03
N ALA A 8 -52.66 -14.15 -2.41
CA ALA A 8 -51.21 -14.00 -2.43
C ALA A 8 -50.78 -13.01 -1.36
N ARG A 9 -50.03 -13.50 -0.37
CA ARG A 9 -48.71 -13.01 0.02
C ARG A 9 -48.42 -13.51 1.44
N LEU A 10 -47.82 -14.69 1.48
CA LEU A 10 -46.91 -15.09 2.55
C LEU A 10 -45.92 -13.94 2.77
N ALA A 11 -45.95 -13.37 3.97
CA ALA A 11 -44.94 -12.44 4.44
C ALA A 11 -43.65 -13.23 4.66
N ALA A 12 -42.85 -13.37 3.60
CA ALA A 12 -41.45 -13.78 3.72
C ALA A 12 -40.66 -12.59 4.27
N PRO A 13 -39.91 -12.73 5.37
CA PRO A 13 -39.01 -11.68 5.81
C PRO A 13 -37.93 -11.51 4.74
N VAL A 14 -37.77 -10.27 4.28
CA VAL A 14 -36.71 -9.86 3.37
C VAL A 14 -35.38 -9.99 4.12
N LEU A 15 -34.68 -11.11 3.92
CA LEU A 15 -33.26 -11.22 4.24
C LEU A 15 -32.48 -10.63 3.07
N VAL A 16 -32.28 -9.30 3.10
CA VAL A 16 -31.17 -8.67 2.40
C VAL A 16 -29.93 -8.92 3.25
N GLY A 17 -29.13 -9.88 2.80
CA GLY A 17 -27.84 -10.21 3.37
C GLY A 17 -26.86 -10.54 2.26
N ALA A 18 -26.65 -9.60 1.34
CA ALA A 18 -25.52 -9.65 0.43
C ALA A 18 -24.26 -9.30 1.24
N ALA A 19 -23.62 -10.32 1.80
CA ALA A 19 -22.23 -10.23 2.22
C ALA A 19 -21.52 -11.48 1.73
N LEU A 20 -21.18 -11.50 0.43
CA LEU A 20 -20.04 -12.26 -0.04
C LEU A 20 -18.82 -11.71 0.69
N VAL A 21 -18.50 -12.22 1.87
CA VAL A 21 -17.15 -12.10 2.42
C VAL A 21 -16.32 -13.16 1.73
N ALA A 22 -16.06 -12.93 0.44
CA ALA A 22 -14.90 -13.50 -0.19
C ALA A 22 -13.71 -12.93 0.58
N THR A 23 -13.08 -13.75 1.42
CA THR A 23 -11.75 -13.50 1.95
C THR A 23 -10.75 -13.60 0.80
N ALA A 24 -10.89 -12.75 -0.21
CA ALA A 24 -9.72 -12.22 -0.87
C ALA A 24 -9.10 -11.33 0.19
N SER A 25 -7.88 -11.65 0.60
CA SER A 25 -7.00 -10.75 1.32
C SER A 25 -6.96 -9.41 0.60
N ILE A 26 -7.89 -8.52 0.94
CA ILE A 26 -7.83 -7.11 0.61
C ILE A 26 -6.52 -6.64 1.23
N ALA A 27 -5.50 -6.45 0.40
CA ALA A 27 -4.39 -5.58 0.75
C ALA A 27 -5.05 -4.25 1.10
N ALA A 28 -5.21 -3.99 2.39
CA ALA A 28 -5.79 -2.75 2.85
C ALA A 28 -4.81 -1.66 2.39
N ALA A 29 -5.20 -0.89 1.37
CA ALA A 29 -4.43 0.26 0.93
C ALA A 29 -4.27 1.20 2.12
N ASN A 30 -3.04 1.37 2.56
CA ASN A 30 -2.70 2.24 3.67
C ASN A 30 -2.44 3.64 3.09
N PRO A 31 -3.18 4.67 3.52
CA PRO A 31 -3.02 6.02 2.97
C PRO A 31 -1.62 6.61 3.20
N VAL A 32 -0.90 6.15 4.23
CA VAL A 32 0.50 6.54 4.46
C VAL A 32 1.40 6.00 3.36
N ASP A 33 1.20 4.74 2.99
CA ASP A 33 1.99 4.04 1.97
C ASP A 33 1.69 4.63 0.58
N ASP A 34 0.42 4.87 0.26
CA ASP A 34 0.03 5.53 -0.99
C ASP A 34 0.67 6.92 -1.11
N ALA A 35 0.65 7.71 -0.03
CA ALA A 35 1.27 9.03 -0.01
C ALA A 35 2.79 8.97 -0.14
N PHE A 36 3.44 7.97 0.47
CA PHE A 36 4.87 7.72 0.30
C PHE A 36 5.22 7.42 -1.15
N LEU A 37 4.50 6.50 -1.80
CA LEU A 37 4.73 6.10 -3.19
C LEU A 37 4.58 7.28 -4.15
N VAL A 38 3.54 8.12 -3.97
CA VAL A 38 3.33 9.33 -4.77
C VAL A 38 4.51 10.30 -4.61
N LYS A 39 4.96 10.55 -3.38
CA LYS A 39 6.11 11.43 -3.13
C LYS A 39 7.40 10.86 -3.70
N ALA A 40 7.65 9.56 -3.55
CA ALA A 40 8.81 8.89 -4.11
C ALA A 40 8.84 9.01 -5.66
N ARG A 41 7.70 8.82 -6.33
CA ARG A 41 7.56 9.10 -7.78
C ARG A 41 7.87 10.56 -8.11
N GLY A 42 7.40 11.50 -7.29
CA GLY A 42 7.70 12.93 -7.42
C GLY A 42 9.19 13.29 -7.25
N LEU A 43 9.96 12.45 -6.54
CA LEU A 43 11.42 12.55 -6.41
C LEU A 43 12.19 11.89 -7.56
N GLY A 44 11.48 11.42 -8.60
CA GLY A 44 12.08 10.82 -9.79
C GLY A 44 12.27 9.30 -9.73
N PHE A 45 11.81 8.64 -8.65
CA PHE A 45 11.83 7.18 -8.61
C PHE A 45 10.79 6.60 -9.55
N SER A 46 11.14 5.49 -10.17
CA SER A 46 10.16 4.66 -10.87
C SER A 46 10.54 3.21 -10.76
N TRP A 47 9.56 2.33 -10.72
CA TRP A 47 9.74 0.90 -10.56
C TRP A 47 8.70 0.14 -11.39
N PRO A 48 8.93 -1.15 -11.68
CA PRO A 48 8.00 -1.96 -12.45
C PRO A 48 6.60 -2.04 -11.81
N PRO A 49 5.56 -2.37 -12.59
CA PRO A 49 4.24 -2.60 -12.04
C PRO A 49 4.26 -3.70 -10.97
N ASN A 50 3.46 -3.54 -9.92
CA ASN A 50 3.34 -4.46 -8.77
C ASN A 50 4.54 -4.52 -7.82
N GLU A 51 5.53 -3.63 -7.95
CA GLU A 51 6.69 -3.52 -7.03
C GLU A 51 6.51 -2.41 -5.96
N ASP A 52 5.29 -1.88 -5.80
CA ASP A 52 4.97 -0.86 -4.79
C ASP A 52 5.33 -1.34 -3.37
N ASN A 53 5.07 -2.61 -3.08
CA ASN A 53 5.36 -3.21 -1.78
C ASN A 53 6.86 -3.22 -1.47
N ASP A 54 7.72 -3.38 -2.47
CA ASP A 54 9.17 -3.41 -2.25
C ASP A 54 9.74 -2.03 -1.98
N MET A 55 9.15 -0.99 -2.57
CA MET A 55 9.45 0.39 -2.21
C MET A 55 9.05 0.69 -0.77
N ILE A 56 7.87 0.23 -0.33
CA ILE A 56 7.38 0.41 1.04
C ILE A 56 8.27 -0.36 2.03
N LEU A 57 8.57 -1.63 1.75
CA LEU A 57 9.45 -2.45 2.59
C LEU A 57 10.85 -1.83 2.71
N MET A 58 11.40 -1.30 1.61
CA MET A 58 12.66 -0.57 1.64
C MET A 58 12.58 0.68 2.52
N ALA A 59 11.48 1.44 2.45
CA ALA A 59 11.29 2.61 3.31
C ALA A 59 11.27 2.25 4.80
N HIS A 60 10.61 1.15 5.16
CA HIS A 60 10.67 0.63 6.53
C HIS A 60 12.07 0.13 6.91
N HIS A 61 12.80 -0.50 5.98
CA HIS A 61 14.16 -0.98 6.22
C HIS A 61 15.12 0.17 6.54
N ILE A 62 15.01 1.29 5.82
CA ILE A 62 15.80 2.51 6.06
C ILE A 62 15.68 3.00 7.51
N CYS A 63 14.50 2.88 8.14
CA CYS A 63 14.34 3.20 9.56
C CYS A 63 15.16 2.27 10.47
N SER A 64 15.12 0.97 10.20
CA SER A 64 15.95 -0.02 10.91
C SER A 64 17.43 0.29 10.79
N ASP A 65 17.91 0.63 9.59
CA ASP A 65 19.32 0.95 9.36
C ASP A 65 19.75 2.21 10.13
N ARG A 66 18.88 3.22 10.19
CA ARG A 66 19.10 4.41 11.02
C ARG A 66 19.19 4.09 12.51
N TRP A 67 18.31 3.24 13.04
CA TRP A 67 18.40 2.80 14.44
C TRP A 67 19.67 2.00 14.73
N ASN A 68 20.18 1.26 13.74
CA ASN A 68 21.45 0.55 13.83
C ASN A 68 22.67 1.47 13.57
N ALA A 69 22.48 2.79 13.57
CA ALA A 69 23.52 3.81 13.38
C ALA A 69 24.29 3.69 12.05
N TRP A 70 23.65 3.18 10.99
CA TRP A 70 24.26 3.15 9.66
C TRP A 70 24.49 4.57 9.14
N SER A 71 25.60 4.75 8.43
CA SER A 71 25.88 6.01 7.74
C SER A 71 24.92 6.22 6.56
N SER A 72 24.70 7.47 6.17
CA SER A 72 23.84 7.79 5.02
C SER A 72 24.31 7.11 3.72
N GLN A 73 25.63 6.94 3.55
CA GLN A 73 26.20 6.25 2.40
C GLN A 73 25.86 4.76 2.42
N GLN A 74 26.02 4.09 3.57
CA GLN A 74 25.67 2.66 3.70
C GLN A 74 24.20 2.40 3.39
N ILE A 75 23.31 3.27 3.86
CA ILE A 75 21.87 3.16 3.56
C ILE A 75 21.62 3.38 2.06
N ALA A 76 22.26 4.37 1.45
CA ALA A 76 22.10 4.63 0.03
C ALA A 76 22.62 3.45 -0.83
N ASP A 77 23.74 2.85 -0.43
CA ASP A 77 24.29 1.67 -1.11
C ASP A 77 23.35 0.46 -0.95
N ASP A 78 22.76 0.25 0.25
CA ASP A 78 21.78 -0.81 0.48
C ASP A 78 20.51 -0.64 -0.36
N VAL A 79 19.96 0.57 -0.42
CA VAL A 79 18.82 0.91 -1.28
C VAL A 79 19.11 0.55 -2.74
N HIS A 80 20.30 0.88 -3.25
CA HIS A 80 20.70 0.51 -4.60
C HIS A 80 20.84 -1.01 -4.78
N ASN A 81 21.50 -1.68 -3.84
CA ASN A 81 21.75 -3.11 -3.91
C ASN A 81 20.46 -3.94 -3.84
N THR A 82 19.47 -3.48 -3.07
CA THR A 82 18.21 -4.20 -2.90
C THR A 82 17.21 -3.88 -4.00
N LEU A 83 17.10 -2.61 -4.42
CA LEU A 83 16.11 -2.20 -5.43
C LEU A 83 16.63 -2.30 -6.88
N GLY A 84 17.94 -2.22 -7.10
CA GLY A 84 18.54 -2.26 -8.43
C GLY A 84 18.23 -3.55 -9.19
N PRO A 85 18.42 -4.74 -8.58
CA PRO A 85 18.03 -6.02 -9.18
C PRO A 85 16.52 -6.14 -9.48
N ARG A 86 15.68 -5.30 -8.86
CA ARG A 86 14.23 -5.26 -9.06
C ARG A 86 13.80 -4.31 -10.17
N GLY A 87 14.76 -3.71 -10.89
CA GLY A 87 14.48 -2.82 -12.01
C GLY A 87 13.97 -1.44 -11.59
N VAL A 88 14.24 -1.02 -10.35
CA VAL A 88 13.96 0.34 -9.90
C VAL A 88 14.92 1.30 -10.58
N ASN A 89 14.38 2.34 -11.19
CA ASN A 89 15.12 3.51 -11.64
C ASN A 89 15.18 4.52 -10.49
N PHE A 90 16.39 4.90 -10.13
CA PHE A 90 16.68 5.73 -8.97
C PHE A 90 16.52 7.22 -9.29
N GLY A 91 15.81 7.92 -8.41
CA GLY A 91 15.82 9.38 -8.34
C GLY A 91 16.85 9.87 -7.33
N ASP A 92 16.50 10.88 -6.55
CA ASP A 92 17.34 11.35 -5.44
C ASP A 92 17.23 10.40 -4.22
N VAL A 93 18.21 9.50 -4.08
CA VAL A 93 18.26 8.52 -2.97
C VAL A 93 18.40 9.18 -1.61
N ALA A 94 19.10 10.31 -1.49
CA ALA A 94 19.16 11.03 -0.22
C ALA A 94 17.78 11.58 0.15
N ALA A 95 17.04 12.12 -0.81
CA ALA A 95 15.66 12.56 -0.60
C ALA A 95 14.72 11.39 -0.27
N LEU A 96 14.89 10.21 -0.88
CA LEU A 96 14.13 9.01 -0.55
C LEU A 96 14.37 8.57 0.90
N VAL A 97 15.64 8.53 1.33
CA VAL A 97 16.00 8.18 2.71
C VAL A 97 15.36 9.16 3.70
N ASN A 98 15.45 10.46 3.44
CA ASN A 98 14.83 11.47 4.30
C ASN A 98 13.30 11.35 4.32
N LEU A 99 12.69 11.08 3.18
CA LEU A 99 11.24 10.86 3.06
C LEU A 99 10.80 9.63 3.86
N ALA A 100 11.52 8.50 3.71
CA ALA A 100 11.24 7.28 4.44
C ALA A 100 11.36 7.50 5.94
N VAL A 101 12.42 8.19 6.39
CA VAL A 101 12.61 8.50 7.81
C VAL A 101 11.47 9.36 8.36
N ALA A 102 11.11 10.44 7.65
CA ALA A 102 10.02 11.32 8.06
C ALA A 102 8.64 10.66 8.04
N THR A 103 8.46 9.57 7.28
CA THR A 103 7.18 8.88 7.14
C THR A 103 7.03 7.74 8.14
N TYR A 104 8.10 6.98 8.40
CA TYR A 104 8.02 5.69 9.09
C TYR A 104 8.85 5.58 10.38
N CYS A 105 9.72 6.54 10.70
CA CYS A 105 10.43 6.57 11.99
C CYS A 105 10.07 7.83 12.80
N PRO A 106 8.90 7.83 13.48
CA PRO A 106 8.54 8.88 14.43
C PRO A 106 9.40 8.88 15.70
#